data_AF-A0A8X6N0J3-F1
#
_entry.id   AF-A0A8X6N0J3-F1
#
_cell.length_a   1.000
_cell.length_b   1.000
_cell.length_c   1.000
_cell.angle_alpha   90.00
_cell.angle_beta   90.00
_cell.angle_gamma   90.00
#
_symmetry.space_group_name_H-M   'P 1'
#
loop_
_entity.id
_entity.type
_entity.pdbx_description
1 polymer ?
#
loop_
_entity_poly.entity_id
_entity_poly.type
_entity_poly.pdbx_seq_one_letter_code
_entity_poly.pdbx_strand_id
1 'polypeptide(L)'
;MMRFRKHPFAYIADIQKMYGMINIHPSHRILQRIEWKDSELSPVKTFELSTVTYSTVSAPFLATQTLLQFADDEGNNFLFATSIVKEDFYVDDVLSDAKILPEWIEMQQQLTSMLNRTSMKLHKWRDVEVIKLHSFYNASEASFGAVVYRKSQTPARDVAINIVASKSRRAH
;
A
#
# COMPACT_ATOMS: atom_id res chain seq x y z
N MET A 1 5.31 -0.63 -10.15
CA MET A 1 4.30 0.45 -10.27
C MET A 1 3.88 0.89 -11.68
N MET A 2 4.50 0.41 -12.78
CA MET A 2 4.02 0.69 -14.17
C MET A 2 2.98 -0.32 -14.71
N ARG A 3 2.63 -1.36 -13.95
CA ARG A 3 1.74 -2.45 -14.40
C ARG A 3 0.27 -2.19 -14.12
N PHE A 4 -0.03 -1.37 -13.11
CA PHE A 4 -1.38 -0.96 -12.75
C PHE A 4 -2.01 -0.05 -13.84
N ARG A 5 -3.31 -0.23 -14.09
CA ARG A 5 -4.17 0.44 -15.10
C ARG A 5 -4.16 -0.17 -16.50
N LYS A 6 -3.81 -1.45 -16.65
CA LYS A 6 -3.95 -2.18 -17.93
C LYS A 6 -5.33 -2.82 -18.09
N HIS A 7 -6.01 -3.09 -16.97
CA HIS A 7 -7.19 -3.96 -16.97
C HIS A 7 -8.40 -3.36 -16.21
N PRO A 8 -9.63 -3.81 -16.50
CA PRO A 8 -10.85 -3.18 -15.99
C PRO A 8 -11.16 -3.48 -14.52
N PHE A 9 -10.65 -4.57 -13.94
CA PHE A 9 -10.85 -4.92 -12.54
C PHE A 9 -9.58 -4.61 -11.76
N ALA A 10 -9.69 -3.86 -10.67
CA ALA A 10 -8.52 -3.39 -9.94
C ALA A 10 -8.81 -3.33 -8.44
N TYR A 11 -7.78 -3.54 -7.62
CA TYR A 11 -7.84 -3.24 -6.18
C TYR A 11 -6.65 -2.39 -5.77
N ILE A 12 -6.89 -1.59 -4.74
CA ILE A 12 -5.88 -0.76 -4.09
C ILE A 12 -6.05 -1.01 -2.60
N ALA A 13 -4.97 -1.35 -1.93
CA ALA A 13 -4.96 -1.57 -0.49
C ALA A 13 -3.60 -1.20 0.09
N ASP A 14 -3.55 -1.08 1.41
CA ASP A 14 -2.31 -0.82 2.15
C ASP A 14 -2.13 -1.87 3.27
N ILE A 15 -0.90 -2.26 3.60
CA ILE A 15 -0.61 -3.09 4.78
C ILE A 15 -0.68 -2.21 6.02
N GLN A 16 -1.63 -2.52 6.91
CA GLN A 16 -1.84 -1.75 8.11
C GLN A 16 -0.60 -1.81 9.02
N LYS A 17 -0.02 -0.63 9.31
CA LYS A 17 1.13 -0.49 10.22
C LYS A 17 2.29 -1.42 9.86
N MET A 18 2.60 -1.56 8.56
CA MET A 18 3.60 -2.50 8.02
C MET A 18 4.88 -2.60 8.85
N TYR A 19 5.53 -1.47 9.16
CA TYR A 19 6.78 -1.47 9.93
C TYR A 19 6.64 -2.05 11.33
N GLY A 20 5.51 -1.81 11.99
CA GLY A 20 5.20 -2.33 13.32
C GLY A 20 4.98 -3.85 13.34
N MET A 21 4.86 -4.50 12.19
CA MET A 21 4.74 -5.95 12.07
C MET A 21 6.09 -6.66 11.90
N ILE A 22 7.19 -5.90 11.78
CA ILE A 22 8.52 -6.43 11.49
C ILE A 22 9.39 -6.28 12.72
N ASN A 23 9.75 -7.41 13.33
CA ASN A 23 10.60 -7.44 14.50
C ASN A 23 12.06 -7.16 14.15
N ILE A 24 12.72 -6.38 14.99
CA ILE A 24 14.16 -6.18 14.95
C ILE A 24 14.83 -7.24 15.82
N HIS A 25 15.93 -7.78 15.28
CA HIS A 25 16.76 -8.73 15.99
C HIS A 25 17.21 -8.16 17.35
N PRO A 26 17.13 -8.92 18.46
CA PRO A 26 17.43 -8.40 19.80
C PRO A 26 18.77 -7.66 19.93
N SER A 27 19.82 -8.10 19.23
CA SER A 27 21.13 -7.43 19.25
C SER A 27 21.13 -6.01 18.66
N HIS A 28 20.17 -5.66 17.80
CA HIS A 28 20.10 -4.36 17.15
C HIS A 28 19.09 -3.41 17.82
N ARG A 29 18.28 -3.89 18.78
CA ARG A 29 17.28 -3.06 19.47
C ARG A 29 17.90 -1.95 20.31
N ILE A 30 19.13 -2.15 20.79
CA ILE A 30 19.92 -1.15 21.49
C ILE A 30 20.12 0.14 20.65
N LEU A 31 20.11 0.03 19.32
CA LEU A 31 20.24 1.15 18.39
C LEU A 31 18.94 1.95 18.24
N GLN A 32 17.81 1.44 18.75
CA GLN A 32 16.49 2.07 18.71
C GLN A 32 16.00 2.46 20.11
N ARG A 33 16.95 2.87 20.95
CA ARG A 33 16.69 3.26 22.32
C ARG A 33 16.13 4.69 22.36
N ILE A 34 15.08 4.88 23.14
CA ILE A 34 14.46 6.19 23.39
C ILE A 34 14.52 6.51 24.89
N GLU A 35 14.79 7.77 25.19
CA GLU A 35 14.72 8.30 26.54
C GLU A 35 13.40 9.04 26.73
N TRP A 36 12.73 8.80 27.85
CA TRP A 36 11.43 9.37 28.15
C TRP A 36 11.38 9.88 29.59
N LYS A 37 10.69 11.00 29.79
CA LYS A 37 10.39 11.59 31.09
C LYS A 37 8.91 11.93 31.13
N ASP A 38 8.23 11.54 32.21
CA ASP A 38 6.80 11.87 32.40
C ASP A 38 6.61 13.31 32.88
N SER A 39 7.60 13.85 33.60
CA SER A 39 7.69 15.26 34.02
C SER A 39 9.16 15.66 34.25
N GLU A 40 9.45 16.96 34.38
CA GLU A 40 10.81 17.46 34.59
C GLU A 40 11.49 16.86 35.84
N LEU A 41 10.69 16.55 36.87
CA LEU A 41 11.14 16.00 38.15
C LEU A 41 11.22 14.46 38.15
N SER A 42 10.68 13.80 37.13
CA SER A 42 10.69 12.33 37.04
C SER A 42 12.05 11.79 36.58
N PRO A 43 12.47 10.60 37.05
CA PRO A 43 13.68 9.96 36.54
C PRO A 43 13.54 9.62 35.05
N VAL A 44 14.64 9.71 34.30
CA VAL A 44 14.66 9.32 32.89
C VAL A 44 14.40 7.82 32.78
N LYS A 45 13.41 7.44 31.99
CA LYS A 45 13.13 6.06 31.59
C LYS A 45 13.78 5.79 30.24
N THR A 46 14.31 4.59 30.07
CA THR A 46 14.89 4.13 28.82
C THR A 46 14.04 3.01 28.26
N PHE A 47 13.63 3.12 27.00
CA PHE A 47 12.88 2.09 26.29
C PHE A 47 13.62 1.69 25.02
N GLU A 48 13.41 0.45 24.56
CA GLU A 48 13.96 -0.06 23.31
C GLU A 48 12.81 -0.52 22.41
N LEU A 49 12.80 -0.02 21.18
CA LEU A 49 11.79 -0.39 20.20
C LEU A 49 12.12 -1.77 19.63
N SER A 50 11.12 -2.66 19.61
CA SER A 50 11.29 -4.05 19.17
C SER A 50 11.02 -4.27 17.69
N THR A 51 10.45 -3.28 17.00
CA THR A 51 10.00 -3.38 15.60
C THR A 51 10.62 -2.29 14.75
N VAL A 52 10.55 -2.42 13.42
CA VAL A 52 10.96 -1.35 12.50
C VAL A 52 10.15 -0.08 12.78
N THR A 53 10.84 1.07 12.75
CA THR A 53 10.28 2.38 13.13
C THR A 53 10.29 3.36 11.97
N TYR A 54 9.22 4.15 11.87
CA TYR A 54 8.95 5.08 10.77
C TYR A 54 10.03 6.17 10.58
N SER A 55 10.85 6.44 11.59
CA SER A 55 11.83 7.54 11.60
C SER A 55 13.19 7.17 11.00
N THR A 56 13.40 5.92 10.59
CA THR A 56 14.68 5.47 10.06
C THR A 56 14.69 5.46 8.53
N VAL A 57 15.75 5.99 7.93
CA VAL A 57 15.92 6.04 6.46
C VAL A 57 15.90 4.65 5.83
N SER A 58 16.31 3.62 6.58
CA SER A 58 16.32 2.23 6.14
C SER A 58 15.00 1.48 6.31
N ALA A 59 14.00 2.04 7.04
CA ALA A 59 12.74 1.35 7.30
C ALA A 59 12.00 0.88 6.03
N PRO A 60 11.83 1.72 4.98
CA PRO A 60 11.17 1.29 3.75
C PRO A 60 11.90 0.11 3.10
N PHE A 61 13.23 0.16 3.03
CA PHE A 61 14.04 -0.92 2.46
C PHE A 61 13.87 -2.22 3.25
N LEU A 62 14.00 -2.18 4.58
CA LEU A 62 13.83 -3.34 5.44
C LEU A 62 12.43 -3.95 5.30
N ALA A 63 11.40 -3.11 5.20
CA ALA A 63 10.04 -3.57 5.06
C ALA A 63 9.80 -4.25 3.72
N THR A 64 10.23 -3.64 2.63
CA THR A 64 10.13 -4.22 1.29
C THR A 64 10.92 -5.53 1.20
N GLN A 65 12.15 -5.59 1.71
CA GLN A 65 12.93 -6.83 1.69
C GLN A 65 12.29 -7.94 2.53
N THR A 66 11.72 -7.61 3.69
CA THR A 66 10.99 -8.58 4.52
C THR A 66 9.79 -9.15 3.77
N LEU A 67 9.03 -8.29 3.07
CA LEU A 67 7.87 -8.72 2.29
C LEU A 67 8.26 -9.58 1.09
N LEU A 68 9.36 -9.24 0.40
CA LEU A 68 9.90 -10.03 -0.72
C LEU A 68 10.38 -11.41 -0.25
N GLN A 69 11.16 -11.47 0.84
CA GLN A 69 11.62 -12.73 1.42
C GLN A 69 10.43 -13.59 1.87
N PHE A 70 9.42 -12.99 2.48
CA PHE A 70 8.19 -13.68 2.85
C PHE A 70 7.50 -14.33 1.64
N ALA A 71 7.46 -13.65 0.49
CA ALA A 71 6.91 -14.21 -0.74
C ALA A 71 7.80 -15.34 -1.32
N ASP A 72 9.11 -15.31 -1.12
CA ASP A 72 10.00 -16.41 -1.51
C ASP A 72 9.79 -17.64 -0.61
N ASP A 73 9.60 -17.45 0.69
CA ASP A 73 9.48 -18.52 1.67
C ASP A 73 8.10 -19.22 1.60
N GLU A 74 7.02 -18.44 1.49
CA GLU A 74 5.63 -18.91 1.65
C GLU A 74 4.82 -18.89 0.34
N GLY A 75 5.38 -18.31 -0.72
CA GLY A 75 4.66 -18.02 -1.96
C GLY A 75 4.41 -19.21 -2.90
N ASN A 76 5.06 -20.36 -2.67
CA ASN A 76 4.96 -21.53 -3.55
C ASN A 76 3.51 -22.01 -3.79
N ASN A 77 2.62 -21.83 -2.80
CA ASN A 77 1.20 -22.20 -2.90
C ASN A 77 0.29 -21.03 -3.34
N PHE A 78 0.84 -19.83 -3.53
CA PHE A 78 0.10 -18.61 -3.84
C PHE A 78 0.76 -17.85 -5.00
N LEU A 79 0.73 -18.43 -6.20
CA LEU A 79 1.43 -17.88 -7.36
C LEU A 79 1.00 -16.45 -7.70
N PHE A 80 -0.32 -16.16 -7.63
CA PHE A 80 -0.80 -14.79 -7.86
C PHE A 80 -0.29 -13.85 -6.78
N ALA A 81 -0.46 -14.21 -5.50
CA ALA A 81 -0.03 -13.38 -4.38
C ALA A 81 1.47 -13.08 -4.43
N THR A 82 2.29 -14.07 -4.80
CA THR A 82 3.74 -13.94 -4.97
C THR A 82 4.08 -12.94 -6.05
N SER A 83 3.41 -13.03 -7.21
CA SER A 83 3.59 -12.05 -8.30
C SER A 83 3.22 -10.65 -7.85
N ILE A 84 2.07 -10.50 -7.16
CA ILE A 84 1.59 -9.22 -6.65
C ILE A 84 2.60 -8.61 -5.67
N VAL A 85 3.08 -9.39 -4.70
CA VAL A 85 4.08 -8.92 -3.71
C VAL A 85 5.35 -8.44 -4.38
N LYS A 86 5.83 -9.15 -5.41
CA LYS A 86 7.09 -8.83 -6.08
C LYS A 86 6.98 -7.66 -7.05
N GLU A 87 5.82 -7.45 -7.65
CA GLU A 87 5.69 -6.58 -8.83
C GLU A 87 4.78 -5.36 -8.62
N ASP A 88 3.80 -5.48 -7.72
CA ASP A 88 2.67 -4.55 -7.60
C ASP A 88 2.62 -3.81 -6.25
N PHE A 89 3.41 -4.24 -5.26
CA PHE A 89 3.63 -3.48 -4.04
C PHE A 89 4.61 -2.31 -4.27
N TYR A 90 4.30 -1.19 -3.62
CA TYR A 90 5.19 -0.07 -3.38
C TYR A 90 5.18 0.23 -1.88
N VAL A 91 6.21 -0.26 -1.19
CA VAL A 91 6.28 -0.24 0.28
C VAL A 91 5.03 -0.91 0.89
N ASP A 92 4.15 -0.16 1.55
CA ASP A 92 2.93 -0.65 2.18
C ASP A 92 1.72 -0.67 1.24
N ASP A 93 1.75 0.10 0.15
CA ASP A 93 0.65 0.16 -0.82
C ASP A 93 0.75 -0.96 -1.85
N VAL A 94 -0.38 -1.61 -2.18
CA VAL A 94 -0.52 -2.53 -3.31
C VAL A 94 -1.51 -1.98 -4.32
N LEU A 95 -1.12 -2.01 -5.59
CA LEU A 95 -1.98 -1.64 -6.71
C LEU A 95 -1.89 -2.70 -7.81
N SER A 96 -2.92 -3.54 -7.90
CA SER A 96 -2.98 -4.64 -8.88
C SER A 96 -4.26 -4.58 -9.68
N ASP A 97 -4.21 -5.11 -10.91
CA ASP A 97 -5.37 -5.24 -11.79
C ASP A 97 -5.43 -6.61 -12.46
N ALA A 98 -6.60 -6.95 -13.00
CA ALA A 98 -6.87 -8.23 -13.66
C ALA A 98 -7.83 -8.04 -14.84
N LYS A 99 -7.65 -8.86 -15.88
CA LYS A 99 -8.41 -8.75 -17.13
C LYS A 99 -9.85 -9.22 -16.98
N ILE A 100 -10.06 -10.26 -16.16
CA ILE A 100 -11.36 -10.89 -15.95
C ILE A 100 -11.68 -11.02 -14.46
N LEU A 101 -12.97 -11.07 -14.13
CA LEU A 101 -13.45 -11.14 -12.75
C LEU A 101 -12.98 -12.39 -11.97
N PRO A 102 -12.98 -13.62 -12.53
CA PRO A 102 -12.53 -14.79 -11.79
C PRO A 102 -11.06 -14.71 -11.34
N GLU A 103 -10.18 -14.25 -12.23
CA GLU A 103 -8.77 -14.01 -11.94
C GLU A 103 -8.62 -12.97 -10.82
N TRP A 104 -9.37 -11.86 -10.91
CA TRP A 104 -9.37 -10.83 -9.87
C TRP A 104 -9.75 -11.38 -8.49
N ILE A 105 -10.80 -12.21 -8.42
CA ILE A 105 -11.26 -12.83 -7.16
C ILE A 105 -10.19 -13.77 -6.61
N GLU A 106 -9.57 -14.59 -7.48
CA GLU A 106 -8.53 -15.52 -7.06
C GLU A 106 -7.28 -14.80 -6.56
N MET A 107 -6.84 -13.75 -7.26
CA MET A 107 -5.75 -12.87 -6.82
C MET A 107 -6.02 -12.28 -5.44
N GLN A 108 -7.25 -11.80 -5.22
CA GLN A 108 -7.71 -11.25 -3.95
C GLN A 108 -7.63 -12.31 -2.84
N GLN A 109 -8.17 -13.50 -3.09
CA GLN A 109 -8.19 -14.59 -2.12
C GLN A 109 -6.77 -15.07 -1.79
N GLN A 110 -5.95 -15.33 -2.79
CA GLN A 110 -4.57 -15.78 -2.58
C GLN A 110 -3.75 -14.75 -1.79
N LEU A 111 -3.85 -13.45 -2.14
CA LEU A 111 -3.11 -12.41 -1.42
C LEU A 111 -3.54 -12.30 0.04
N THR A 112 -4.85 -12.33 0.29
CA THR A 112 -5.41 -12.32 1.65
C THR A 112 -4.95 -13.54 2.44
N SER A 113 -5.06 -14.73 1.86
CA SER A 113 -4.67 -15.99 2.49
C SER A 113 -3.17 -16.06 2.79
N MET A 114 -2.33 -15.58 1.89
CA MET A 114 -0.88 -15.54 2.09
C MET A 114 -0.54 -14.57 3.22
N LEU A 115 -1.01 -13.33 3.16
CA LEU A 115 -0.70 -12.31 4.19
C LEU A 115 -1.25 -12.66 5.57
N ASN A 116 -2.38 -13.38 5.65
CA ASN A 116 -2.92 -13.90 6.92
C ASN A 116 -2.03 -14.95 7.61
N ARG A 117 -1.00 -15.49 6.93
CA ARG A 117 0.05 -16.29 7.59
C ARG A 117 0.98 -15.43 8.44
N THR A 118 0.88 -14.11 8.32
CA THR A 118 1.63 -13.12 9.10
C THR A 118 0.66 -12.19 9.83
N SER A 119 1.20 -11.21 10.55
CA SER A 119 0.40 -10.14 11.15
C SER A 119 0.10 -8.98 10.18
N MET A 120 0.55 -9.06 8.91
CA MET A 120 0.40 -8.01 7.90
C MET A 120 -1.00 -8.02 7.26
N LYS A 121 -1.98 -7.43 7.95
CA LYS A 121 -3.35 -7.32 7.43
C LYS A 121 -3.47 -6.20 6.40
N LEU A 122 -4.21 -6.47 5.33
CA LEU A 122 -4.58 -5.45 4.34
C LEU A 122 -5.72 -4.59 4.86
N HIS A 123 -5.58 -3.29 4.66
CA HIS A 123 -6.55 -2.26 4.97
C HIS A 123 -7.07 -1.62 3.67
N LYS A 124 -8.30 -1.07 3.71
CA LYS A 124 -9.05 -0.61 2.52
C LYS A 124 -9.27 -1.68 1.44
N TRP A 125 -9.32 -2.94 1.84
CA TRP A 125 -9.68 -4.07 0.97
C TRP A 125 -11.15 -3.95 0.56
N ARG A 126 -11.42 -3.31 -0.59
CA ARG A 126 -12.78 -3.10 -1.10
C ARG A 126 -13.21 -4.22 -2.03
N ASP A 127 -14.53 -4.34 -2.19
CA ASP A 127 -15.18 -5.25 -3.12
C ASP A 127 -14.73 -4.99 -4.56
N VAL A 128 -15.06 -5.94 -5.45
CA VAL A 128 -14.80 -5.87 -6.89
C VAL A 128 -15.21 -4.50 -7.43
N GLU A 129 -14.26 -3.64 -7.76
CA GLU A 129 -14.54 -2.35 -8.36
C GLU A 129 -14.04 -2.34 -9.81
N VAL A 130 -14.93 -2.04 -10.76
CA VAL A 130 -14.52 -1.62 -12.09
C VAL A 130 -14.05 -0.19 -11.98
N ILE A 131 -12.74 0.03 -12.10
CA ILE A 131 -12.15 1.36 -11.98
C ILE A 131 -11.89 1.91 -13.38
N LYS A 132 -12.56 3.02 -13.71
CA LYS A 132 -12.29 3.82 -14.91
C LYS A 132 -11.62 5.11 -14.49
N LEU A 133 -10.42 5.34 -15.01
CA LEU A 133 -9.75 6.62 -14.85
C LEU A 133 -10.20 7.54 -15.98
N HIS A 134 -10.59 8.75 -15.63
CA HIS A 134 -10.98 9.78 -16.57
C HIS A 134 -10.08 10.99 -16.36
N SER A 135 -9.43 11.43 -17.44
CA SER A 135 -8.66 12.67 -17.46
C SER A 135 -9.41 13.70 -18.28
N PHE A 136 -9.75 14.83 -17.65
CA PHE A 136 -10.17 16.03 -18.35
C PHE A 136 -9.01 17.02 -18.38
N TYR A 137 -8.79 17.61 -19.55
CA TYR A 137 -7.88 18.73 -19.72
C TYR A 137 -8.65 19.86 -20.40
N ASN A 138 -8.54 21.06 -19.86
CA ASN A 138 -8.96 22.30 -20.51
C ASN A 138 -7.69 23.09 -20.85
N ALA A 139 -7.46 23.31 -22.13
CA ALA A 139 -6.34 24.08 -22.67
C ALA A 139 -6.85 25.41 -23.25
N SER A 140 -7.59 26.17 -22.45
CA SER A 140 -8.02 27.52 -22.84
C SER A 140 -6.86 28.50 -22.74
N GLU A 141 -6.79 29.49 -23.61
CA GLU A 141 -5.75 30.55 -23.59
C GLU A 141 -5.73 31.33 -22.25
N ALA A 142 -6.83 31.35 -21.50
CA ALA A 142 -6.92 32.03 -20.20
C ALA A 142 -6.46 31.17 -19.01
N SER A 143 -6.54 29.83 -19.10
CA SER A 143 -6.16 28.93 -18.01
C SER A 143 -5.99 27.48 -18.47
N PHE A 144 -4.98 26.81 -17.91
CA PHE A 144 -4.75 25.38 -18.07
C PHE A 144 -5.23 24.64 -16.83
N GLY A 145 -6.16 23.70 -16.99
CA GLY A 145 -6.66 22.85 -15.92
C GLY A 145 -6.64 21.40 -16.36
N ALA A 146 -6.00 20.52 -15.58
CA ALA A 146 -6.08 19.08 -15.75
C ALA A 146 -6.64 18.46 -14.47
N VAL A 147 -7.65 17.62 -14.62
CA VAL A 147 -8.22 16.84 -13.51
C VAL A 147 -8.25 15.38 -13.93
N VAL A 148 -7.68 14.53 -13.10
CA VAL A 148 -7.81 13.08 -13.21
C VAL A 148 -8.68 12.63 -12.06
N TYR A 149 -9.78 11.97 -12.37
CA TYR A 149 -10.64 11.34 -11.38
C TYR A 149 -10.80 9.85 -11.71
N ARG A 150 -10.97 9.04 -10.66
CA ARG A 150 -11.38 7.65 -10.79
C ARG A 150 -12.88 7.56 -10.60
N LYS A 151 -13.54 6.80 -11.47
CA LYS A 151 -14.89 6.31 -11.30
C LYS A 151 -14.79 4.83 -10.97
N SER A 152 -15.16 4.42 -9.76
CA SER A 152 -15.30 3.02 -9.41
C SER A 152 -16.77 2.59 -9.46
N GLN A 153 -17.00 1.35 -9.84
CA GLN A 153 -18.34 0.75 -9.87
C GLN A 153 -18.30 -0.65 -9.25
N THR A 154 -19.11 -0.89 -8.22
CA THR A 154 -19.24 -2.21 -7.58
C THR A 154 -20.14 -3.14 -8.40
N PRO A 155 -20.20 -4.46 -8.11
CA PRO A 155 -21.12 -5.37 -8.79
C PRO A 155 -22.59 -5.04 -8.50
N ALA A 156 -22.85 -4.43 -7.34
CA ALA A 156 -24.16 -3.87 -6.96
C ALA A 156 -24.54 -2.60 -7.75
N ARG A 157 -23.66 -2.15 -8.66
CA ARG A 157 -23.78 -0.93 -9.48
C ARG A 157 -23.67 0.37 -8.70
N ASP A 158 -23.18 0.35 -7.47
CA ASP A 158 -22.84 1.57 -6.74
C ASP A 158 -21.65 2.23 -7.41
N VAL A 159 -21.76 3.55 -7.67
CA VAL A 159 -20.73 4.33 -8.36
C VAL A 159 -20.12 5.32 -7.38
N ALA A 160 -18.79 5.29 -7.25
CA ALA A 160 -18.05 6.30 -6.51
C ALA A 160 -17.08 7.05 -7.43
N ILE A 161 -17.03 8.38 -7.30
CA ILE A 161 -16.11 9.23 -8.05
C ILE A 161 -15.16 9.90 -7.06
N ASN A 162 -13.86 9.76 -7.29
CA ASN A 162 -12.83 10.39 -6.46
C ASN A 162 -11.81 11.10 -7.34
N ILE A 163 -11.49 12.35 -7.01
CA ILE A 163 -10.39 13.08 -7.66
C ILE A 163 -9.08 12.41 -7.23
N VAL A 164 -8.27 12.03 -8.21
CA VAL A 164 -6.96 11.39 -8.01
C VAL A 164 -5.86 12.44 -8.03
N ALA A 165 -5.93 13.37 -8.99
CA ALA A 165 -5.02 14.48 -9.09
C ALA A 165 -5.69 15.63 -9.83
N SER A 166 -5.40 16.86 -9.42
CA SER A 166 -5.77 18.05 -10.18
C SER A 166 -4.61 19.03 -10.22
N LYS A 167 -4.45 19.72 -11.34
CA LYS A 167 -3.46 20.78 -11.52
C LYS A 167 -4.09 21.90 -12.32
N SER A 168 -3.97 23.12 -11.82
CA SER A 168 -4.38 24.32 -12.53
C SER A 168 -3.24 25.33 -12.59
N ARG A 169 -3.14 26.06 -13.70
CA ARG A 169 -2.20 27.17 -13.89
C ARG A 169 -2.92 28.29 -14.64
N ARG A 170 -2.87 29.51 -14.11
CA ARG A 170 -3.30 30.70 -14.84
C ARG A 170 -2.27 31.02 -15.93
N ALA A 171 -2.73 31.28 -17.15
CA ALA A 171 -1.86 31.84 -18.18
C ALA A 171 -1.53 33.28 -17.75
N HIS A 172 -0.24 33.65 -17.78
CA HIS A 172 0.23 35.01 -17.55
C HIS A 172 0.24 35.77 -18.87
#